data_AF-A0A9Q8HSV6-F1
#
_entry.id   AF-A0A9Q8HSV6-F1
#
_cell.length_a   1.000
_cell.length_b   1.000
_cell.length_c   1.000
_cell.angle_alpha   90.00
_cell.angle_beta   90.00
_cell.angle_gamma   90.00
#
_symmetry.space_group_name_H-M   'P 1'
#
loop_
_entity.id
_entity.type
_entity.pdbx_description
1 polymer ?
#
loop_
_entity_poly.entity_id
_entity_poly.type
_entity_poly.pdbx_seq_one_letter_code
_entity_poly.pdbx_strand_id
1 'polypeptide(L)'
;MPSKYSVLNHAQQQEITRLCVHTALLLLQHGAESTLVSQIAARLGKALGVESVEVALTANAIVLTTLHQGHCITTARRNQDRGINMHVVTEVQHIVIAAEHRIYDRSVVRKKLYNIKPLKYNRYYVLLMVGLSCASFAHLAGGDALICLITFLAACAAMLVRQELAMRHYNPIIVFACTAFVATCISGLSLRFHLGNDSQIAIASSVLLLVPGFPFINALSDILKGYTNMGIGRWALATVLTFGACIGIVFALSLLNIQQWGG
;
A
#
# COMPACT_ATOMS: atom_id res chain seq x y z
N MET A 1 24.07 16.36 36.61
CA MET A 1 24.60 16.93 35.34
C MET A 1 23.45 17.13 34.37
N PRO A 2 22.89 18.34 34.20
CA PRO A 2 21.96 18.62 33.11
C PRO A 2 22.69 19.43 32.03
N SER A 3 22.97 18.84 30.86
CA SER A 3 23.49 19.60 29.72
C SER A 3 23.11 18.94 28.39
N LYS A 4 22.78 19.82 27.42
CA LYS A 4 22.58 19.62 25.97
C LYS A 4 21.16 19.47 25.41
N TYR A 5 20.20 20.23 25.91
CA TYR A 5 19.09 20.68 25.05
C TYR A 5 19.23 22.18 24.83
N SER A 6 19.58 22.58 23.60
CA SER A 6 19.51 23.98 23.18
C SER A 6 18.07 24.47 23.38
N VAL A 7 17.88 25.63 24.01
CA VAL A 7 16.55 26.23 24.20
C VAL A 7 15.92 26.44 22.82
N LEU A 8 14.98 25.56 22.43
CA LEU A 8 14.23 25.71 21.20
C LEU A 8 13.18 26.79 21.43
N ASN A 9 13.15 27.80 20.55
CA ASN A 9 12.08 28.78 20.59
C ASN A 9 10.74 28.12 20.18
N HIS A 10 9.61 28.62 20.67
CA HIS A 10 8.29 28.06 20.36
C HIS A 10 8.04 27.94 18.85
N ALA A 11 8.48 28.93 18.07
CA ALA A 11 8.41 28.91 16.60
C ALA A 11 9.23 27.76 15.98
N GLN A 12 10.39 27.44 16.56
CA GLN A 12 11.24 26.33 16.10
C GLN A 12 10.63 24.97 16.46
N GLN A 13 10.07 24.84 17.67
CA GLN A 13 9.33 23.63 18.04
C GLN A 13 8.16 23.39 17.10
N GLN A 14 7.36 24.44 16.81
CA GLN A 14 6.24 24.36 15.88
C GLN A 14 6.67 23.91 14.46
N GLU A 15 7.82 24.40 13.98
CA GLU A 15 8.40 23.96 12.72
C GLU A 15 8.77 22.48 12.75
N ILE A 16 9.40 22.00 13.82
CA ILE A 16 9.75 20.59 14.00
C ILE A 16 8.48 19.73 14.04
N THR A 17 7.46 20.13 14.79
CA THR A 17 6.17 19.43 14.84
C THR A 17 5.57 19.30 13.43
N ARG A 18 5.60 20.37 12.62
CA ARG A 18 5.10 20.34 11.23
C ARG A 18 5.88 19.38 10.35
N LEU A 19 7.21 19.30 10.50
CA LEU A 19 8.03 18.34 9.76
C LEU A 19 7.74 16.91 10.20
N CYS A 20 7.66 16.63 11.49
CA CYS A 20 7.31 15.31 12.03
C CYS A 20 5.94 14.84 11.53
N VAL A 21 4.93 15.72 11.58
CA VAL A 21 3.57 15.41 11.08
C VAL A 21 3.60 15.14 9.59
N HIS A 22 4.33 15.95 8.80
CA HIS A 22 4.42 15.76 7.36
C HIS A 22 5.11 14.43 7.00
N THR A 23 6.20 14.10 7.70
CA THR A 23 6.89 12.80 7.60
C THR A 23 5.96 11.64 7.92
N ALA A 24 5.26 11.70 9.05
CA ALA A 24 4.29 10.68 9.45
C ALA A 24 3.17 10.53 8.40
N LEU A 25 2.68 11.65 7.88
CA LEU A 25 1.63 11.69 6.86
C LEU A 25 2.09 11.07 5.54
N LEU A 26 3.29 11.42 5.05
CA LEU A 26 3.84 10.83 3.83
C LEU A 26 3.99 9.32 3.95
N LEU A 27 4.50 8.82 5.08
CA LEU A 27 4.63 7.39 5.33
C LEU A 27 3.26 6.71 5.36
N LEU A 28 2.30 7.26 6.09
CA LEU A 28 0.96 6.71 6.22
C LEU A 28 0.22 6.67 4.88
N GLN A 29 0.30 7.75 4.09
CA GLN A 29 -0.35 7.87 2.78
C GLN A 29 0.20 6.90 1.73
N HIS A 30 1.45 6.44 1.90
CA HIS A 30 2.12 5.52 0.98
C HIS A 30 2.18 4.08 1.48
N GLY A 31 1.36 3.74 2.47
CA GLY A 31 1.15 2.36 2.92
C GLY A 31 2.20 1.86 3.91
N ALA A 32 2.98 2.73 4.54
CA ALA A 32 3.91 2.30 5.59
C ALA A 32 3.16 1.66 6.78
N GLU A 33 3.83 0.72 7.44
CA GLU A 33 3.35 0.10 8.67
C GLU A 33 3.20 1.14 9.81
N SER A 34 2.21 0.99 10.70
CA SER A 34 1.94 1.97 11.76
C SER A 34 3.13 2.17 12.70
N THR A 35 3.81 1.08 13.05
CA THR A 35 5.03 1.15 13.86
C THR A 35 6.13 1.96 13.19
N LEU A 36 6.35 1.73 11.90
CA LEU A 36 7.34 2.47 11.13
C LEU A 36 7.01 3.96 11.08
N VAL A 37 5.74 4.31 10.83
CA VAL A 37 5.27 5.71 10.83
C VAL A 37 5.59 6.39 12.16
N SER A 38 5.21 5.76 13.28
CA SER A 38 5.42 6.30 14.63
C SER A 38 6.93 6.44 14.96
N GLN A 39 7.71 5.39 14.70
CA GLN A 39 9.15 5.38 14.98
C GLN A 39 9.91 6.43 14.17
N ILE A 40 9.65 6.54 12.87
CA ILE A 40 10.36 7.49 12.01
C ILE A 40 9.99 8.94 12.35
N ALA A 41 8.73 9.22 12.67
CA ALA A 41 8.31 10.54 13.12
C ALA A 41 8.97 10.94 14.45
N ALA A 42 9.07 9.99 15.40
CA ALA A 42 9.70 10.22 16.68
C ALA A 42 11.22 10.38 16.58
N ARG A 43 11.87 9.55 15.75
CA ARG A 43 13.30 9.64 15.43
C ARG A 43 13.65 11.00 14.81
N LEU A 44 12.84 11.45 13.86
CA LEU A 44 13.03 12.77 13.24
C LEU A 44 12.92 13.89 14.27
N GLY A 45 11.90 13.88 15.14
CA GLY A 45 11.76 14.92 16.17
C GLY A 45 12.97 14.97 17.11
N LYS A 46 13.42 13.82 17.59
CA LYS A 46 14.62 13.71 18.44
C LYS A 46 15.88 14.20 17.73
N ALA A 47 16.06 13.84 16.45
CA ALA A 47 17.18 14.31 15.64
C ALA A 47 17.19 15.84 15.47
N LEU A 48 16.00 16.46 15.41
CA LEU A 48 15.85 17.91 15.26
C LEU A 48 15.86 18.68 16.60
N GLY A 49 15.90 17.98 17.74
CA GLY A 49 16.15 18.55 19.06
C GLY A 49 14.97 18.56 20.04
N VAL A 50 13.80 17.99 19.71
CA VAL A 50 12.72 17.82 20.70
C VAL A 50 12.96 16.59 21.59
N GLU A 51 12.48 16.64 22.84
CA GLU A 51 12.77 15.59 23.84
C GLU A 51 11.98 14.32 23.55
N SER A 52 10.69 14.48 23.27
CA SER A 52 9.81 13.37 22.89
C SER A 52 8.77 13.78 21.85
N VAL A 53 8.33 12.76 21.13
CA VAL A 53 7.26 12.85 20.14
C VAL A 53 6.31 11.71 20.43
N GLU A 54 5.04 12.04 20.63
CA GLU A 54 3.96 11.08 20.80
C GLU A 54 3.09 11.09 19.54
N VAL A 55 2.73 9.91 19.05
CA VAL A 55 1.99 9.74 17.80
C VAL A 55 0.80 8.84 18.05
N ALA A 56 -0.39 9.34 17.75
CA ALA A 56 -1.61 8.55 17.68
C ALA A 56 -2.06 8.44 16.21
N LEU A 57 -2.18 7.21 15.73
CA LEU A 57 -2.53 6.91 14.35
C LEU A 57 -3.94 6.35 14.28
N THR A 58 -4.71 6.85 13.31
CA THR A 58 -6.00 6.30 12.90
C THR A 58 -6.01 6.17 11.38
N ALA A 59 -6.93 5.39 10.83
CA ALA A 59 -7.03 5.22 9.37
C ALA A 59 -7.20 6.57 8.62
N ASN A 60 -7.90 7.53 9.24
CA ASN A 60 -8.30 8.79 8.61
C ASN A 60 -7.54 10.03 9.12
N ALA A 61 -6.72 9.90 10.16
CA ALA A 61 -6.01 11.03 10.74
C ALA A 61 -4.74 10.62 11.50
N ILE A 62 -3.80 11.56 11.58
CA ILE A 62 -2.63 11.50 12.44
C ILE A 62 -2.76 12.62 13.46
N VAL A 63 -2.56 12.27 14.73
CA VAL A 63 -2.38 13.24 15.81
C VAL A 63 -0.96 13.07 16.34
N LEU A 64 -0.18 14.14 16.29
CA LEU A 64 1.21 14.13 16.74
C LEU A 64 1.44 15.25 17.74
N THR A 65 2.10 14.91 18.82
CA THR A 65 2.44 15.83 19.91
C THR A 65 3.95 15.85 20.09
N THR A 66 4.55 17.03 20.09
CA THR A 66 5.97 17.21 20.44
C THR A 66 6.08 17.85 21.82
N LEU A 67 6.89 17.26 22.70
CA LEU A 67 7.17 17.78 24.04
C LEU A 67 8.60 18.31 24.11
N HIS A 68 8.76 19.49 24.70
CA HIS A 68 10.06 20.10 24.95
C HIS A 68 9.96 21.04 26.16
N GLN A 69 10.76 20.82 27.21
CA GLN A 69 10.84 21.70 28.38
C GLN A 69 9.47 22.02 29.02
N GLY A 70 8.59 21.01 29.11
CA GLY A 70 7.23 21.18 29.66
C GLY A 70 6.22 21.84 28.70
N HIS A 71 6.64 22.31 27.52
CA HIS A 71 5.76 22.80 26.47
C HIS A 71 5.38 21.69 25.49
N CYS A 72 4.08 21.63 25.20
CA CYS A 72 3.46 20.63 24.34
C CYS A 72 2.81 21.32 23.14
N ILE A 73 3.15 20.88 21.93
CA ILE A 73 2.47 21.30 20.69
C ILE A 73 1.86 20.08 20.04
N THR A 74 0.53 20.05 19.96
CA THR A 74 -0.23 18.99 19.29
C THR A 74 -0.72 19.46 17.93
N THR A 75 -0.56 18.64 16.90
CA THR A 75 -1.04 18.90 15.55
C THR A 75 -1.76 17.69 15.00
N ALA A 76 -2.99 17.90 14.56
CA ALA A 76 -3.77 16.89 13.84
C ALA A 76 -3.77 17.18 12.33
N ARG A 77 -3.69 16.11 11.52
CA ARG A 77 -3.85 16.18 10.07
C ARG A 77 -4.70 15.01 9.57
N ARG A 78 -5.60 15.30 8.64
CA ARG A 78 -6.40 14.30 7.94
C ARG A 78 -5.52 13.50 6.98
N ASN A 79 -5.67 12.19 6.99
CA ASN A 79 -5.07 11.27 6.04
C ASN A 79 -5.94 11.13 4.78
N GLN A 80 -5.29 11.05 3.63
CA GLN A 80 -5.92 10.70 2.35
C GLN A 80 -5.01 9.69 1.67
N ASP A 81 -5.49 8.46 1.50
CA ASP A 81 -4.70 7.38 0.92
C ASP A 81 -4.26 7.73 -0.51
N ARG A 82 -2.96 7.57 -0.82
CA ARG A 82 -2.36 7.85 -2.13
C ARG A 82 -1.88 6.58 -2.83
N GLY A 83 -2.18 5.41 -2.25
CA GLY A 83 -1.70 4.13 -2.73
C GLY A 83 -0.25 3.85 -2.32
N ILE A 84 0.09 2.57 -2.38
CA ILE A 84 1.36 2.03 -1.90
C ILE A 84 2.50 2.54 -2.79
N ASN A 85 3.51 3.16 -2.17
CA ASN A 85 4.74 3.55 -2.88
C ASN A 85 5.97 3.44 -1.97
N MET A 86 6.69 2.33 -2.12
CA MET A 86 7.87 2.07 -1.28
C MET A 86 9.04 3.00 -1.56
N HIS A 87 9.14 3.58 -2.75
CA HIS A 87 10.19 4.56 -3.02
C HIS A 87 10.04 5.78 -2.11
N VAL A 88 8.81 6.28 -1.91
CA VAL A 88 8.56 7.39 -0.97
C VAL A 88 8.91 7.01 0.46
N VAL A 89 8.51 5.82 0.90
CA VAL A 89 8.80 5.32 2.25
C VAL A 89 10.32 5.27 2.50
N THR A 90 11.08 4.68 1.56
CA THR A 90 12.53 4.57 1.66
C THR A 90 13.22 5.93 1.63
N GLU A 91 12.81 6.85 0.75
CA GLU A 91 13.38 8.20 0.69
C GLU A 91 13.15 8.98 1.99
N VAL A 92 11.95 8.87 2.56
CA VAL A 92 11.67 9.46 3.88
C VAL A 92 12.59 8.87 4.95
N GLN A 93 12.75 7.55 5.00
CA GLN A 93 13.65 6.89 5.96
C GLN A 93 15.09 7.36 5.78
N HIS A 94 15.60 7.45 4.55
CA HIS A 94 16.94 7.96 4.26
C HIS A 94 17.15 9.39 4.74
N ILE A 95 16.15 10.26 4.55
CA ILE A 95 16.21 11.66 5.04
C ILE A 95 16.28 11.69 6.58
N VAL A 96 15.49 10.86 7.27
CA VAL A 96 15.50 10.80 8.74
C VAL A 96 16.82 10.26 9.27
N ILE A 97 17.35 9.18 8.67
CA ILE A 97 18.66 8.61 9.04
C ILE A 97 19.77 9.65 8.85
N ALA A 98 19.79 10.38 7.73
CA ALA A 98 20.77 11.43 7.50
C ALA A 98 20.64 12.61 8.48
N ALA A 99 19.41 12.93 8.94
CA ALA A 99 19.19 13.92 10.01
C ALA A 99 19.74 13.43 11.37
N GLU A 100 19.56 12.15 11.70
CA GLU A 100 20.12 11.55 12.94
C GLU A 100 21.64 11.59 12.97
N HIS A 101 22.29 11.31 11.83
CA HIS A 101 23.75 11.43 11.68
C HIS A 101 24.24 12.88 11.59
N ARG A 102 23.36 13.88 11.77
CA ARG A 102 23.65 15.32 11.69
C ARG A 102 24.22 15.77 10.33
N ILE A 103 23.95 15.00 9.27
CA ILE A 103 24.34 15.35 7.90
C ILE A 103 23.40 16.41 7.34
N TYR A 104 22.11 16.35 7.70
CA TYR A 104 21.09 17.31 7.28
C TYR A 104 20.63 18.19 8.43
N ASP A 105 20.66 19.50 8.20
CA ASP A 105 19.99 20.48 9.06
C ASP A 105 18.49 20.56 8.73
N ARG A 106 17.71 21.17 9.62
CA ARG A 106 16.25 21.35 9.53
C ARG A 106 15.79 21.89 8.17
N SER A 107 16.50 22.88 7.64
CA SER A 107 16.19 23.50 6.34
C SER A 107 16.35 22.53 5.18
N VAL A 108 17.39 21.69 5.21
CA VAL A 108 17.67 20.66 4.20
C VAL A 108 16.65 19.54 4.29
N VAL A 109 16.32 19.08 5.51
CA VAL A 109 15.26 18.09 5.77
C VAL A 109 13.93 18.57 5.20
N ARG A 110 13.53 19.82 5.49
CA ARG A 110 12.33 20.44 4.91
C ARG A 110 12.39 20.39 3.39
N LYS A 111 13.45 20.93 2.79
CA LYS A 111 13.57 20.98 1.32
C LYS A 111 13.50 19.59 0.69
N LYS A 112 14.14 18.57 1.27
CA LYS A 112 14.10 17.20 0.73
C LYS A 112 12.72 16.57 0.89
N LEU A 113 12.09 16.66 2.06
CA LEU A 113 10.74 16.11 2.30
C LEU A 113 9.70 16.66 1.32
N TYR A 114 9.70 17.98 1.08
CA TYR A 114 8.75 18.61 0.15
C TYR A 114 9.04 18.31 -1.33
N ASN A 115 10.25 17.84 -1.66
CA ASN A 115 10.65 17.48 -3.02
C ASN A 115 10.52 15.98 -3.32
N ILE A 116 10.06 15.16 -2.37
CA ILE A 116 9.86 13.73 -2.62
C ILE A 116 8.75 13.56 -3.67
N LYS A 117 9.10 12.93 -4.78
CA LYS A 117 8.15 12.59 -5.84
C LYS A 117 7.95 11.07 -5.87
N PRO A 118 6.70 10.59 -5.90
CA PRO A 118 6.44 9.17 -6.04
C PRO A 118 6.92 8.69 -7.41
N LEU A 119 7.80 7.70 -7.42
CA LEU A 119 8.26 7.08 -8.67
C LEU A 119 7.11 6.27 -9.26
N LYS A 120 6.85 6.47 -10.56
CA LYS A 120 5.80 5.77 -11.31
C LYS A 120 6.45 4.99 -12.45
N TYR A 121 6.18 3.69 -12.49
CA TYR A 121 6.60 2.84 -13.60
C TYR A 121 5.69 3.03 -14.82
N ASN A 122 6.25 2.83 -16.01
CA ASN A 122 5.47 2.88 -17.24
C ASN A 122 4.46 1.71 -17.27
N ARG A 123 3.22 2.01 -17.67
CA ARG A 123 2.06 1.12 -17.56
C ARG A 123 2.26 -0.24 -18.25
N TYR A 124 2.93 -0.23 -19.41
CA TYR A 124 3.19 -1.42 -20.20
C TYR A 124 4.22 -2.36 -19.55
N TYR A 125 5.18 -1.81 -18.80
CA TYR A 125 6.12 -2.63 -18.03
C TYR A 125 5.43 -3.29 -16.84
N VAL A 126 4.59 -2.55 -16.11
CA VAL A 126 3.80 -3.10 -15.00
C VAL A 126 2.88 -4.22 -15.49
N LEU A 127 2.25 -4.00 -16.64
CA LEU A 127 1.40 -4.98 -17.32
C LEU A 127 2.15 -6.30 -17.58
N LEU A 128 3.30 -6.22 -18.26
CA LEU A 128 4.12 -7.37 -18.60
C LEU A 128 4.58 -8.12 -17.35
N MET A 129 5.08 -7.39 -16.34
CA MET A 129 5.60 -7.99 -15.10
C MET A 129 4.51 -8.70 -14.30
N VAL A 130 3.30 -8.14 -14.22
CA VAL A 130 2.18 -8.80 -13.52
C VAL A 130 1.69 -10.00 -14.29
N GLY A 131 1.59 -9.92 -15.62
CA GLY A 131 1.25 -11.06 -16.47
C GLY A 131 2.23 -12.22 -16.27
N LEU A 132 3.54 -11.93 -16.34
CA LEU A 132 4.59 -12.93 -16.11
C LEU A 132 4.51 -13.52 -14.70
N SER A 133 4.29 -12.70 -13.68
CA SER A 133 4.13 -13.17 -12.30
C SER A 133 2.97 -14.15 -12.16
N CYS A 134 1.79 -13.82 -12.69
CA CYS A 134 0.63 -14.72 -12.68
C CYS A 134 0.90 -16.02 -13.45
N ALA A 135 1.57 -15.95 -14.60
CA ALA A 135 1.95 -17.14 -15.37
C ALA A 135 2.96 -18.03 -14.63
N SER A 136 3.93 -17.44 -13.93
CA SER A 136 4.86 -18.19 -13.08
C SER A 136 4.15 -18.87 -11.90
N PHE A 137 3.14 -18.22 -11.30
CA PHE A 137 2.30 -18.85 -10.28
C PHE A 137 1.49 -20.02 -10.85
N ALA A 138 0.96 -19.89 -12.06
CA ALA A 138 0.26 -20.98 -12.73
C ALA A 138 1.19 -22.18 -12.99
N HIS A 139 2.42 -21.93 -13.44
CA HIS A 139 3.44 -22.96 -13.60
C HIS A 139 3.78 -23.64 -12.25
N LEU A 140 3.94 -22.85 -11.18
CA LEU A 140 4.23 -23.38 -9.84
C LEU A 140 3.10 -24.24 -9.29
N ALA A 141 1.86 -23.92 -9.63
CA ALA A 141 0.67 -24.71 -9.27
C ALA A 141 0.52 -25.99 -10.12
N GLY A 142 1.41 -26.25 -11.08
CA GLY A 142 1.37 -27.43 -11.95
C GLY A 142 0.68 -27.23 -13.30
N GLY A 143 0.44 -25.98 -13.70
CA GLY A 143 -0.09 -25.64 -15.02
C GLY A 143 0.92 -25.89 -16.14
N ASP A 144 0.44 -26.40 -17.28
CA ASP A 144 1.25 -26.58 -18.48
C ASP A 144 1.58 -25.23 -19.16
N ALA A 145 2.41 -25.27 -20.21
CA ALA A 145 2.80 -24.07 -20.95
C ALA A 145 1.59 -23.31 -21.54
N LEU A 146 0.53 -24.04 -21.91
CA LEU A 146 -0.70 -23.45 -22.44
C LEU A 146 -1.48 -22.69 -21.36
N ILE A 147 -1.65 -23.27 -20.17
CA ILE A 147 -2.25 -22.62 -19.00
C ILE A 147 -1.46 -21.37 -18.61
N CYS A 148 -0.13 -21.45 -18.64
CA CYS A 148 0.74 -20.31 -18.36
C CYS A 148 0.49 -19.17 -19.36
N LEU A 149 0.37 -19.49 -20.65
CA LEU A 149 0.08 -18.51 -21.70
C LEU A 149 -1.32 -17.89 -21.55
N ILE A 150 -2.33 -18.70 -21.26
CA ILE A 150 -3.70 -18.22 -21.02
C ILE A 150 -3.74 -17.31 -19.79
N THR A 151 -3.08 -17.71 -18.70
CA THR A 151 -2.96 -16.92 -17.48
C THR A 151 -2.26 -15.59 -17.73
N PHE A 152 -1.17 -15.61 -18.51
CA PHE A 152 -0.45 -14.41 -18.91
C PHE A 152 -1.36 -13.42 -19.66
N LEU A 153 -2.10 -13.89 -20.66
CA LEU A 153 -3.00 -13.07 -21.47
C LEU A 153 -4.17 -12.53 -20.63
N ALA A 154 -4.78 -13.38 -19.80
CA ALA A 154 -5.87 -12.99 -18.91
C ALA A 154 -5.43 -11.93 -17.90
N ALA A 155 -4.29 -12.13 -17.22
CA ALA A 155 -3.75 -11.19 -16.25
C ALA A 155 -3.33 -9.86 -16.92
N CYS A 156 -2.78 -9.91 -18.13
CA CYS A 156 -2.48 -8.70 -18.89
C CYS A 156 -3.77 -7.91 -19.20
N ALA A 157 -4.75 -8.53 -19.84
CA ALA A 157 -6.01 -7.86 -20.17
C ALA A 157 -6.71 -7.29 -18.93
N ALA A 158 -6.74 -8.06 -17.84
CA ALA A 158 -7.28 -7.62 -16.56
C ALA A 158 -6.52 -6.41 -15.99
N MET A 159 -5.18 -6.43 -16.00
CA MET A 159 -4.37 -5.30 -15.51
C MET A 159 -4.55 -4.03 -16.36
N LEU A 160 -4.71 -4.15 -17.68
CA LEU A 160 -5.04 -3.01 -18.55
C LEU A 160 -6.36 -2.37 -18.12
N VAL A 161 -7.40 -3.19 -17.93
CA VAL A 161 -8.71 -2.75 -17.45
C VAL A 161 -8.58 -2.07 -16.09
N ARG A 162 -7.85 -2.69 -15.15
CA ARG A 162 -7.58 -2.13 -13.82
C ARG A 162 -6.95 -0.74 -13.89
N GLN A 163 -5.93 -0.57 -14.74
CA GLN A 163 -5.22 0.70 -14.90
C GLN A 163 -6.12 1.79 -15.52
N GLU A 164 -6.90 1.46 -16.55
CA GLU A 164 -7.81 2.41 -17.20
C GLU A 164 -8.94 2.87 -16.25
N LEU A 165 -9.56 1.95 -15.51
CA LEU A 165 -10.57 2.27 -14.52
C LEU A 165 -9.98 3.10 -13.35
N ALA A 166 -8.78 2.77 -12.89
CA ALA A 166 -8.12 3.52 -11.83
C ALA A 166 -7.75 4.95 -12.26
N MET A 167 -7.31 5.15 -13.50
CA MET A 167 -7.02 6.49 -14.05
C MET A 167 -8.26 7.37 -14.13
N ARG A 168 -9.45 6.78 -14.33
CA ARG A 168 -10.74 7.49 -14.35
C ARG A 168 -11.34 7.73 -12.96
N HIS A 169 -10.61 7.41 -11.88
CA HIS A 169 -11.05 7.61 -10.49
C HIS A 169 -12.35 6.88 -10.11
N TYR A 170 -12.61 5.71 -10.71
CA TYR A 170 -13.71 4.85 -10.27
C TYR A 170 -13.48 4.31 -8.84
N ASN A 171 -14.57 3.95 -8.16
CA ASN A 171 -14.51 3.33 -6.83
C ASN A 171 -13.69 2.02 -6.89
N PRO A 172 -12.69 1.81 -6.02
CA PRO A 172 -11.87 0.60 -5.97
C PRO A 172 -12.63 -0.73 -6.02
N ILE A 173 -13.83 -0.79 -5.42
CA ILE A 173 -14.69 -1.99 -5.45
C ILE A 173 -15.09 -2.34 -6.89
N ILE A 174 -15.51 -1.33 -7.66
CA ILE A 174 -15.91 -1.49 -9.07
C ILE A 174 -14.70 -1.88 -9.91
N VAL A 175 -13.55 -1.25 -9.65
CA VAL A 175 -12.29 -1.58 -10.34
C VAL A 175 -11.93 -3.05 -10.10
N PHE A 176 -12.00 -3.53 -8.86
CA PHE A 176 -11.70 -4.93 -8.52
C PHE A 176 -12.70 -5.89 -9.14
N ALA A 177 -13.99 -5.57 -9.11
CA ALA A 177 -15.03 -6.40 -9.73
C ALA A 177 -14.85 -6.53 -11.24
N CYS A 178 -14.66 -5.42 -11.96
CA CYS A 178 -14.46 -5.44 -13.41
C CYS A 178 -13.16 -6.15 -13.81
N THR A 179 -12.09 -5.93 -13.04
CA THR A 179 -10.80 -6.59 -13.27
C THR A 179 -10.91 -8.10 -13.09
N ALA A 180 -11.56 -8.54 -12.01
CA ALA A 180 -11.78 -9.96 -11.74
C ALA A 180 -12.66 -10.59 -12.82
N PHE A 181 -13.72 -9.89 -13.23
CA PHE A 181 -14.60 -10.34 -14.29
C PHE A 181 -13.84 -10.60 -15.60
N VAL A 182 -12.99 -9.65 -16.04
CA VAL A 182 -12.21 -9.80 -17.27
C VAL A 182 -11.17 -10.92 -17.15
N ALA A 183 -10.45 -11.00 -16.02
CA ALA A 183 -9.50 -12.09 -15.77
C ALA A 183 -10.17 -13.46 -15.86
N THR A 184 -11.31 -13.63 -15.17
CA THR A 184 -12.07 -14.88 -15.12
C THR A 184 -12.76 -15.18 -16.45
N CYS A 185 -13.23 -14.19 -17.21
CA CYS A 185 -13.80 -14.43 -18.53
C CYS A 185 -12.76 -15.01 -19.50
N ILE A 186 -11.55 -14.43 -19.52
CA ILE A 186 -10.50 -14.86 -20.44
C ILE A 186 -9.93 -16.21 -20.03
N SER A 187 -9.60 -16.39 -18.74
CA SER A 187 -9.10 -17.66 -18.24
C SER A 187 -10.17 -18.77 -18.26
N GLY A 188 -11.43 -18.43 -18.01
CA GLY A 188 -12.56 -19.37 -18.03
C GLY A 188 -12.91 -19.92 -19.42
N LEU A 189 -12.49 -19.26 -20.51
CA LEU A 189 -12.55 -19.85 -21.85
C LEU A 189 -11.72 -21.13 -21.94
N SER A 190 -10.63 -21.23 -21.18
CA SER A 190 -9.82 -22.46 -21.08
C SER A 190 -10.67 -23.64 -20.64
N LEU A 191 -11.52 -23.43 -19.62
CA LEU A 191 -12.40 -24.46 -19.08
C LEU A 191 -13.45 -24.89 -20.11
N ARG A 192 -14.02 -23.93 -20.85
CA ARG A 192 -15.05 -24.21 -21.86
C ARG A 192 -14.53 -25.01 -23.05
N PHE A 193 -13.29 -24.74 -23.48
CA PHE A 193 -12.67 -25.39 -24.62
C PHE A 193 -11.75 -26.56 -24.24
N HIS A 194 -11.69 -26.94 -22.95
CA HIS A 194 -10.79 -27.98 -22.43
C HIS A 194 -9.33 -27.76 -22.84
N LEU A 195 -8.88 -26.51 -22.74
CA LEU A 195 -7.52 -26.12 -23.09
C LEU A 195 -6.58 -26.36 -21.91
N GLY A 196 -5.49 -27.06 -22.18
CA GLY A 196 -4.44 -27.36 -21.20
C GLY A 196 -4.83 -28.47 -20.21
N ASN A 197 -3.94 -28.73 -19.25
CA ASN A 197 -4.09 -29.83 -18.30
C ASN A 197 -5.18 -29.58 -17.23
N ASP A 198 -5.06 -28.47 -16.48
CA ASP A 198 -6.02 -28.04 -15.47
C ASP A 198 -6.38 -26.55 -15.61
N SER A 199 -7.56 -26.30 -16.18
CA SER A 199 -8.07 -24.94 -16.41
C SER A 199 -8.44 -24.20 -15.11
N GLN A 200 -8.61 -24.86 -13.97
CA GLN A 200 -8.87 -24.18 -12.70
C GLN A 200 -7.64 -23.40 -12.22
N ILE A 201 -6.44 -23.91 -12.52
CA ILE A 201 -5.17 -23.22 -12.23
C ILE A 201 -5.12 -21.87 -12.96
N ALA A 202 -5.60 -21.80 -14.20
CA ALA A 202 -5.62 -20.56 -14.99
C ALA A 202 -6.50 -19.48 -14.35
N ILE A 203 -7.69 -19.87 -13.88
CA ILE A 203 -8.64 -18.96 -13.22
C ILE A 203 -8.05 -18.47 -11.89
N ALA A 204 -7.59 -19.40 -11.03
CA ALA A 204 -7.04 -19.05 -9.73
C ALA A 204 -5.80 -18.15 -9.84
N SER A 205 -4.88 -18.46 -10.77
CA SER A 205 -3.63 -17.72 -10.93
C SER A 205 -3.81 -16.35 -11.58
N SER A 206 -4.77 -16.20 -12.50
CA SER A 206 -5.03 -14.91 -13.17
C SER A 206 -5.68 -13.87 -12.25
N VAL A 207 -6.47 -14.30 -11.26
CA VAL A 207 -7.14 -13.40 -10.31
C VAL A 207 -6.22 -13.01 -9.14
N LEU A 208 -5.10 -13.72 -8.92
CA LEU A 208 -4.16 -13.48 -7.82
C LEU A 208 -3.68 -12.02 -7.72
N LEU A 209 -3.60 -11.30 -8.85
CA LEU A 209 -3.23 -9.89 -8.91
C LEU A 209 -4.15 -8.96 -8.08
N LEU A 210 -5.36 -9.43 -7.75
CA LEU A 210 -6.37 -8.69 -6.99
C LEU A 210 -6.34 -8.99 -5.50
N VAL A 211 -5.56 -9.97 -5.03
CA VAL A 211 -5.45 -10.25 -3.60
C VAL A 211 -4.83 -9.01 -2.93
N PRO A 212 -5.52 -8.34 -1.99
CA PRO A 212 -4.99 -7.18 -1.30
C PRO A 212 -4.00 -7.61 -0.20
N GLY A 213 -2.95 -8.34 -0.61
CA GLY A 213 -1.97 -8.96 0.28
C GLY A 213 -1.23 -7.93 1.12
N PHE A 214 -0.85 -6.79 0.52
CA PHE A 214 -0.15 -5.73 1.24
C PHE A 214 -1.00 -5.12 2.38
N PRO A 215 -2.27 -4.71 2.16
CA PRO A 215 -3.20 -4.36 3.24
C PRO A 215 -3.36 -5.43 4.32
N PHE A 216 -3.51 -6.71 3.95
CA PHE A 216 -3.68 -7.80 4.93
C PHE A 216 -2.44 -8.00 5.81
N ILE A 217 -1.26 -8.04 5.21
CA ILE A 217 0.01 -8.18 5.95
C ILE A 217 0.18 -7.02 6.93
N ASN A 218 -0.06 -5.78 6.48
CA ASN A 218 0.04 -4.61 7.32
C ASN A 218 -1.02 -4.58 8.43
N ALA A 219 -2.27 -4.96 8.12
CA ALA A 219 -3.34 -5.03 9.10
C ALA A 219 -3.00 -6.01 10.23
N LEU A 220 -2.50 -7.20 9.88
CA LEU A 220 -2.07 -8.22 10.84
C LEU A 220 -0.89 -7.71 11.68
N SER A 221 0.14 -7.15 11.04
CA SER A 221 1.31 -6.59 11.73
C SER A 221 0.89 -5.48 12.71
N ASP A 222 -0.02 -4.60 12.30
CA ASP A 222 -0.52 -3.52 13.14
C ASP A 222 -1.25 -4.06 14.38
N ILE A 223 -2.13 -5.06 14.22
CA ILE A 223 -2.84 -5.69 15.35
C ILE A 223 -1.86 -6.33 16.32
N LEU A 224 -0.89 -7.11 15.82
CA LEU A 224 0.11 -7.79 16.65
C LEU A 224 1.00 -6.82 17.42
N LYS A 225 1.23 -5.62 16.88
CA LYS A 225 2.08 -4.58 17.48
C LYS A 225 1.27 -3.56 18.31
N GLY A 226 -0.02 -3.82 18.56
CA GLY A 226 -0.88 -3.00 19.42
C GLY A 226 -1.59 -1.83 18.72
N TYR A 227 -1.46 -1.69 17.40
CA TYR A 227 -2.18 -0.70 16.57
C TYR A 227 -3.53 -1.26 16.09
N THR A 228 -4.31 -1.84 17.01
CA THR A 228 -5.52 -2.63 16.69
C THR A 228 -6.56 -1.83 15.90
N ASN A 229 -6.86 -0.59 16.30
CA ASN A 229 -7.86 0.23 15.61
C ASN A 229 -7.50 0.51 14.15
N MET A 230 -6.21 0.73 13.88
CA MET A 230 -5.71 0.95 12.53
C MET A 230 -5.67 -0.34 11.71
N GLY A 231 -5.26 -1.45 12.33
CA GLY A 231 -5.25 -2.76 11.71
C GLY A 231 -6.65 -3.24 11.30
N ILE A 232 -7.66 -3.07 12.16
CA ILE A 232 -9.07 -3.36 11.83
C ILE A 232 -9.54 -2.52 10.63
N GLY A 233 -9.19 -1.23 10.58
CA GLY A 233 -9.53 -0.38 9.44
C GLY A 233 -8.94 -0.86 8.12
N ARG A 234 -7.65 -1.25 8.12
CA ARG A 234 -6.98 -1.82 6.94
C ARG A 234 -7.57 -3.17 6.54
N TRP A 235 -7.90 -4.02 7.51
CA TRP A 235 -8.53 -5.32 7.29
C TRP A 235 -9.92 -5.19 6.65
N ALA A 236 -10.74 -4.27 7.17
CA ALA A 236 -12.08 -4.02 6.64
C ALA A 236 -12.02 -3.56 5.18
N LEU A 237 -11.12 -2.62 4.86
CA LEU A 237 -10.91 -2.17 3.48
C LEU A 237 -10.46 -3.33 2.57
N ALA A 238 -9.49 -4.13 3.01
CA ALA A 238 -9.02 -5.29 2.26
C ALA A 238 -10.16 -6.30 1.99
N THR A 239 -10.99 -6.57 3.00
CA THR A 239 -12.13 -7.49 2.89
C THR A 239 -13.18 -6.99 1.90
N VAL A 240 -13.49 -5.69 1.93
CA VAL A 240 -14.44 -5.06 0.99
C VAL A 240 -13.94 -5.15 -0.46
N LEU A 241 -12.64 -4.96 -0.68
CA LEU A 241 -12.02 -5.12 -2.00
C LEU A 241 -12.08 -6.58 -2.49
N THR A 242 -11.78 -7.53 -1.60
CA THR A 242 -11.89 -8.97 -1.91
C THR A 242 -13.32 -9.34 -2.25
N PHE A 243 -14.31 -8.82 -1.52
CA PHE A 243 -15.72 -9.05 -1.84
C PHE A 243 -16.10 -8.53 -3.23
N GLY A 244 -15.61 -7.35 -3.61
CA GLY A 244 -15.76 -6.82 -4.97
C GLY A 244 -15.17 -7.74 -6.04
N ALA A 245 -13.96 -8.27 -5.80
CA ALA A 245 -13.36 -9.25 -6.70
C ALA A 245 -14.19 -10.54 -6.79
N CYS A 246 -14.66 -11.09 -5.67
CA CYS A 246 -15.53 -12.27 -5.63
C CYS A 246 -16.80 -12.09 -6.46
N ILE A 247 -17.47 -10.94 -6.35
CA ILE A 247 -18.65 -10.62 -7.18
C ILE A 247 -18.30 -10.70 -8.67
N GLY A 248 -17.16 -10.11 -9.08
CA GLY A 248 -16.70 -10.16 -10.47
C GLY A 248 -16.41 -11.57 -10.97
N ILE A 249 -15.78 -12.42 -10.15
CA ILE A 249 -15.51 -13.83 -10.46
C ILE A 249 -16.83 -14.59 -10.65
N VAL A 250 -17.75 -14.51 -9.68
CA VAL A 250 -19.02 -15.24 -9.72
C VAL A 250 -19.85 -14.83 -10.93
N PHE A 251 -19.89 -13.53 -11.24
CA PHE A 251 -20.60 -13.03 -12.41
C PHE A 251 -20.01 -13.56 -13.73
N ALA A 252 -18.68 -13.61 -13.84
CA ALA A 252 -18.00 -14.19 -15.01
C ALA A 252 -18.27 -15.71 -15.16
N LEU A 253 -18.20 -16.47 -14.07
CA LEU A 253 -18.47 -17.91 -14.09
C LEU A 253 -19.93 -18.21 -14.46
N SER A 254 -20.87 -17.43 -13.92
CA SER A 254 -22.29 -17.53 -14.27
C SER A 254 -22.53 -17.25 -15.76
N LEU A 255 -21.88 -16.23 -16.32
CA LEU A 255 -21.97 -15.90 -17.75
C LEU A 255 -21.43 -17.03 -18.65
N LEU A 256 -20.41 -17.74 -18.17
CA LEU A 256 -19.80 -18.88 -18.88
C LEU A 256 -20.58 -20.20 -18.69
N ASN A 257 -21.69 -20.20 -17.92
CA ASN A 257 -22.44 -21.40 -17.51
C ASN A 257 -21.58 -22.47 -16.81
N ILE A 258 -20.57 -22.03 -16.05
CA ILE A 258 -19.70 -22.92 -15.28
C ILE A 258 -20.32 -23.08 -13.88
N GLN A 259 -21.08 -24.17 -13.67
CA GLN A 259 -21.83 -24.40 -12.43
C GLN A 259 -20.97 -24.92 -11.25
N GLN A 260 -19.78 -25.47 -11.50
CA GLN A 260 -18.93 -26.06 -10.45
C GLN A 260 -17.50 -25.53 -10.52
N TRP A 261 -17.09 -24.89 -9.42
CA TRP A 261 -15.71 -24.59 -9.09
C TRP A 261 -15.37 -25.44 -7.86
N GLY A 262 -14.53 -26.45 -8.03
CA GLY A 262 -14.39 -27.56 -7.07
C GLY A 262 -15.38 -28.68 -7.38
N GLY A 263 -14.86 -29.90 -7.52
CA GLY A 263 -15.66 -31.12 -7.69
C GLY A 263 -16.42 -31.50 -6.43
#